data_AF-A0A402D1M4-F1
#
_entry.id   AF-A0A402D1M4-F1
#
_cell.length_a   1.000
_cell.length_b   1.000
_cell.length_c   1.000
_cell.angle_alpha   90.00
_cell.angle_beta   90.00
_cell.angle_gamma   90.00
#
_symmetry.space_group_name_H-M   'P 1'
#
loop_
_entity.id
_entity.type
_entity.pdbx_description
1 polymer ?
#
loop_
_entity_poly.entity_id
_entity_poly.type
_entity_poly.pdbx_seq_one_letter_code
_entity_poly.pdbx_strand_id
1 'polypeptide(L)'
;MATRISSSFLVAPAAALVCSLLSLPAFAQSIPAPEGWTQKVEDGATVFTPGDLAPKQLYAVAIFPSADLAGQKLESWMEKIIRRDDPALASPFPPGEIKHPSDNVCSYSHVYSTPIGPVVTLYTALAKGRAYLSRVVTSPDETLTDRYKPATGEILDAYWRRDDSSAATPPAARKLAKQQRPPEDQRFRWVAAPGKGLTPAKIEGIVHEGHGETQIGGYAFVESATLLLKDGTCYSGMQCAPADLDVAASRLHEPGAWGRWRRQGKSLQARWKGNVWSPLVGEFVVPARAGERLLGNFTTGSAINIAGNISTFHRGIEFLPGGRFHTSRSSLFTSGVTSNLATGTSISAYSDDNGSVVGAAPAAGAIMPGSAAVSNIKKRNPNGANEGVYQLSGYTLTLRYDNGEVTRLPFFFWDAKRDYIWVGTETFNLDK
;
A
#
# COMPACT_ATOMS: atom_id res chain seq x y z
N MET A 1 29.72 52.59 -24.74
CA MET A 1 29.08 52.05 -23.52
C MET A 1 29.42 50.57 -23.46
N ALA A 2 30.61 50.25 -22.96
CA ALA A 2 31.11 48.88 -22.86
C ALA A 2 32.24 48.91 -21.82
N THR A 3 32.07 48.21 -20.72
CA THR A 3 33.21 47.88 -19.86
C THR A 3 33.01 46.48 -19.31
N ARG A 4 34.09 45.73 -19.46
CA ARG A 4 34.30 44.34 -19.09
C ARG A 4 35.36 44.37 -17.98
N ILE A 5 35.41 43.28 -17.19
CA ILE A 5 36.62 42.70 -16.53
C ILE A 5 36.84 42.92 -15.01
N SER A 6 37.00 41.74 -14.37
CA SER A 6 37.84 41.30 -13.22
C SER A 6 37.58 41.64 -11.76
N SER A 7 37.36 40.54 -11.01
CA SER A 7 38.18 39.97 -9.90
C SER A 7 39.03 40.88 -9.01
N SER A 8 38.90 40.72 -7.69
CA SER A 8 40.01 40.84 -6.72
C SER A 8 39.71 40.11 -5.40
N PHE A 9 40.79 39.56 -4.84
CA PHE A 9 40.92 38.70 -3.66
C PHE A 9 40.84 39.46 -2.31
N LEU A 10 40.51 38.68 -1.26
CA LEU A 10 40.79 38.81 0.19
C LEU A 10 41.58 40.03 0.72
N VAL A 11 41.12 40.60 1.84
CA VAL A 11 41.87 40.81 3.11
C VAL A 11 40.87 40.98 4.28
N ALA A 12 41.05 40.24 5.39
CA ALA A 12 40.40 40.48 6.69
C ALA A 12 41.27 41.41 7.56
N PRO A 13 40.69 42.07 8.59
CA PRO A 13 41.16 41.75 9.93
C PRO A 13 40.04 41.68 11.00
N ALA A 14 40.45 41.09 12.13
CA ALA A 14 39.69 40.68 13.29
C ALA A 14 38.93 41.80 14.03
N ALA A 15 37.75 41.45 14.55
CA ALA A 15 37.19 42.02 15.76
C ALA A 15 36.51 40.92 16.57
N ALA A 16 37.06 40.65 17.75
CA ALA A 16 36.49 39.74 18.73
C ALA A 16 35.20 40.38 19.31
N LEU A 17 34.07 39.70 19.15
CA LEU A 17 32.87 39.99 19.92
C LEU A 17 32.44 38.71 20.65
N VAL A 18 32.60 38.77 21.97
CA VAL A 18 32.01 37.84 22.93
C VAL A 18 30.49 37.97 22.81
N CYS A 19 29.84 36.99 22.18
CA CYS A 19 28.40 36.83 22.21
C CYS A 19 28.07 35.48 22.82
N SER A 20 27.60 35.57 24.07
CA SER A 20 26.74 34.65 24.80
C SER A 20 26.29 33.42 24.01
N LEU A 21 26.78 32.25 24.43
CA LEU A 21 26.17 30.96 24.13
C LEU A 21 24.73 30.98 24.67
N LEU A 22 23.79 31.45 23.85
CA LEU A 22 22.42 30.99 23.93
C LEU A 22 22.50 29.48 23.71
N SER A 23 22.26 28.74 24.77
CA SER A 23 21.96 27.33 24.74
C SER A 23 20.73 27.13 23.85
N LEU A 24 20.98 26.97 22.54
CA LEU A 24 20.01 26.33 21.65
C LEU A 24 19.60 25.03 22.34
N PRO A 25 18.30 24.75 22.52
CA PRO A 25 17.89 23.44 22.98
C PRO A 25 18.54 22.45 22.02
N ALA A 26 19.37 21.55 22.57
CA ALA A 26 20.06 20.54 21.81
C ALA A 26 19.02 19.87 20.91
N PHE A 27 19.14 20.06 19.58
CA PHE A 27 18.34 19.30 18.64
C PHE A 27 18.67 17.85 18.89
N ALA A 28 17.76 17.19 19.58
CA ALA A 28 17.78 15.78 19.87
C ALA A 28 18.02 15.02 18.55
N GLN A 29 18.92 14.03 18.55
CA GLN A 29 19.30 13.19 17.40
C GLN A 29 18.16 13.05 16.36
N SER A 30 18.36 13.54 15.14
CA SER A 30 17.38 13.43 14.07
C SER A 30 16.96 11.97 13.85
N ILE A 31 15.65 11.70 13.76
CA ILE A 31 15.15 10.39 13.29
C ILE A 31 15.77 10.16 11.91
N PRO A 32 16.53 9.08 11.68
CA PRO A 32 17.18 8.85 10.42
C PRO A 32 16.13 8.60 9.32
N ALA A 33 16.32 9.22 8.16
CA ALA A 33 15.50 8.92 6.99
C ALA A 33 15.67 7.45 6.58
N PRO A 34 14.58 6.74 6.21
CA PRO A 34 14.69 5.45 5.56
C PRO A 34 15.54 5.52 4.27
N GLU A 35 16.06 4.38 3.83
CA GLU A 35 16.85 4.31 2.59
C GLU A 35 16.04 4.84 1.39
N GLY A 36 16.64 5.73 0.59
CA GLY A 36 15.98 6.35 -0.56
C GLY A 36 15.03 7.51 -0.21
N TRP A 37 14.92 7.88 1.07
CA TRP A 37 14.11 9.02 1.50
C TRP A 37 14.97 10.24 1.81
N THR A 38 14.38 11.40 1.59
CA THR A 38 14.96 12.69 1.99
C THR A 38 14.24 13.20 3.23
N GLN A 39 14.97 13.92 4.07
CA GLN A 39 14.45 14.52 5.29
C GLN A 39 14.73 16.03 5.27
N LYS A 40 13.71 16.83 5.57
CA LYS A 40 13.82 18.29 5.69
C LYS A 40 13.05 18.77 6.90
N VAL A 41 13.47 19.91 7.46
CA VAL A 41 12.70 20.61 8.48
C VAL A 41 12.01 21.78 7.82
N GLU A 42 10.68 21.75 7.76
CA GLU A 42 9.85 22.75 7.08
C GLU A 42 8.62 23.01 7.97
N ASP A 43 8.23 24.28 8.13
CA ASP A 43 7.03 24.73 8.88
C ASP A 43 6.88 24.16 10.31
N GLY A 44 8.01 23.94 10.98
CA GLY A 44 8.05 23.41 12.34
C GLY A 44 7.72 21.92 12.43
N ALA A 45 7.83 21.18 11.33
CA ALA A 45 7.78 19.72 11.26
C ALA A 45 9.05 19.17 10.59
N THR A 46 9.36 17.91 10.88
CA THR A 46 10.34 17.12 10.13
C THR A 46 9.60 16.32 9.07
N VAL A 47 9.84 16.63 7.80
CA VAL A 47 9.17 16.03 6.63
C VAL A 47 10.10 15.02 5.97
N PHE A 48 9.57 13.82 5.74
CA PHE A 48 10.21 12.71 5.04
C PHE A 48 9.51 12.49 3.69
N THR A 49 10.29 12.47 2.61
CA THR A 49 9.78 12.31 1.24
C THR A 49 10.58 11.25 0.50
N PRO A 50 9.94 10.23 -0.13
CA PRO A 50 10.63 9.28 -0.99
C PRO A 50 11.27 9.97 -2.21
N GLY A 51 12.47 9.52 -2.60
CA GLY A 51 13.20 10.08 -3.74
C GLY A 51 12.74 9.56 -5.12
N ASP A 52 11.87 8.55 -5.15
CA ASP A 52 11.50 7.76 -6.34
C ASP A 52 10.03 7.94 -6.77
N LEU A 53 9.38 9.04 -6.37
CA LEU A 53 8.00 9.35 -6.76
C LEU A 53 7.88 9.63 -8.27
N ALA A 54 6.86 9.05 -8.91
CA ALA A 54 6.57 9.33 -10.32
C ALA A 54 6.01 10.76 -10.53
N PRO A 55 6.13 11.34 -11.74
CA PRO A 55 5.52 12.63 -12.05
C PRO A 55 4.00 12.55 -11.84
N LYS A 56 3.47 13.33 -10.89
CA LYS A 56 2.06 13.38 -10.39
C LYS A 56 1.72 12.48 -9.20
N GLN A 57 2.68 11.79 -8.60
CA GLN A 57 2.49 11.16 -7.29
C GLN A 57 2.95 12.11 -6.17
N LEU A 58 2.23 12.08 -5.06
CA LEU A 58 2.62 12.72 -3.82
C LEU A 58 2.62 11.69 -2.70
N TYR A 59 3.72 11.61 -1.96
CA TYR A 59 3.79 10.89 -0.70
C TYR A 59 4.75 11.62 0.23
N ALA A 60 4.32 11.94 1.45
CA ALA A 60 5.18 12.53 2.47
C ALA A 60 4.70 12.18 3.88
N VAL A 61 5.64 12.07 4.81
CA VAL A 61 5.36 11.88 6.23
C VAL A 61 5.96 13.05 6.99
N ALA A 62 5.15 13.84 7.69
CA ALA A 62 5.62 14.90 8.56
C ALA A 62 5.45 14.53 10.02
N ILE A 63 6.47 14.83 10.82
CA ILE A 63 6.52 14.60 12.26
C ILE A 63 6.64 15.95 12.96
N PHE A 64 5.70 16.25 13.85
CA PHE A 64 5.69 17.50 14.60
C PHE A 64 6.44 17.32 15.94
N PRO A 65 6.99 18.38 16.53
CA PRO A 65 7.60 18.31 17.86
C PRO A 65 6.62 17.78 18.91
N SER A 66 7.07 16.86 19.78
CA SER A 66 6.23 16.38 20.88
C SER A 66 6.05 17.47 21.94
N ALA A 67 4.86 17.55 22.52
CA ALA A 67 4.50 18.58 23.48
C ALA A 67 4.03 17.97 24.81
N ASP A 68 4.30 18.65 25.92
CA ASP A 68 3.51 18.44 27.12
C ASP A 68 2.14 19.12 26.91
N LEU A 69 1.06 18.41 27.21
CA LEU A 69 -0.27 18.95 27.06
C LEU A 69 -0.61 19.99 28.14
N ALA A 70 0.05 19.98 29.29
CA ALA A 70 -0.18 20.92 30.40
C ALA A 70 -1.68 21.08 30.75
N GLY A 71 -2.44 19.98 30.72
CA GLY A 71 -3.90 19.97 30.96
C GLY A 71 -4.77 20.31 29.74
N GLN A 72 -4.19 20.64 28.59
CA GLN A 72 -4.92 20.78 27.32
C GLN A 72 -5.39 19.41 26.82
N LYS A 73 -6.61 19.35 26.26
CA LYS A 73 -7.08 18.14 25.55
C LYS A 73 -6.27 17.88 24.28
N LEU A 74 -6.08 16.61 23.95
CA LEU A 74 -5.28 16.17 22.80
C LEU A 74 -5.85 16.72 21.49
N GLU A 75 -7.18 16.72 21.33
CA GLU A 75 -7.88 17.29 20.17
C GLU A 75 -7.56 18.77 19.98
N SER A 76 -7.71 19.55 21.06
CA SER A 76 -7.51 21.00 21.00
C SER A 76 -6.06 21.37 20.74
N TRP A 77 -5.12 20.52 21.13
CA TRP A 77 -3.71 20.67 20.79
C TRP A 77 -3.45 20.34 19.31
N MET A 78 -3.98 19.22 18.85
CA MET A 78 -3.89 18.78 17.45
C MET A 78 -4.49 19.80 16.47
N GLU A 79 -5.69 20.32 16.76
CA GLU A 79 -6.39 21.28 15.93
C GLU A 79 -5.56 22.56 15.70
N LYS A 80 -4.90 23.06 16.73
CA LYS A 80 -4.01 24.24 16.63
C LYS A 80 -2.86 23.99 15.67
N ILE A 81 -2.30 22.78 15.68
CA ILE A 81 -1.21 22.43 14.78
C ILE A 81 -1.71 22.29 13.35
N ILE A 82 -2.84 21.60 13.13
CA ILE A 82 -3.45 21.44 11.80
C ILE A 82 -3.72 22.80 11.16
N ARG A 83 -4.33 23.74 11.89
CA ARG A 83 -4.64 25.09 11.39
C ARG A 83 -3.40 25.89 10.98
N ARG A 84 -2.26 25.64 11.63
CA ARG A 84 -0.98 26.28 11.29
C ARG A 84 -0.32 25.61 10.09
N ASP A 85 -0.38 24.29 10.05
CA ASP A 85 0.34 23.44 9.09
C ASP A 85 -0.37 23.31 7.74
N ASP A 86 -1.69 23.51 7.71
CA ASP A 86 -2.48 23.53 6.47
C ASP A 86 -3.30 24.83 6.40
N PRO A 87 -2.75 25.90 5.79
CA PRO A 87 -3.43 27.17 5.64
C PRO A 87 -4.71 27.08 4.80
N ALA A 88 -4.88 26.03 3.97
CA ALA A 88 -6.13 25.80 3.26
C ALA A 88 -7.29 25.44 4.22
N LEU A 89 -6.96 25.08 5.46
CA LEU A 89 -7.89 24.86 6.58
C LEU A 89 -8.00 26.07 7.52
N ALA A 90 -7.39 27.22 7.19
CA ALA A 90 -7.43 28.45 7.98
C ALA A 90 -8.76 29.20 7.82
N SER A 91 -9.81 28.64 8.42
CA SER A 91 -11.16 29.19 8.58
C SER A 91 -11.99 29.37 7.29
N PRO A 92 -13.20 28.79 7.21
CA PRO A 92 -13.78 27.87 8.19
C PRO A 92 -13.01 26.54 8.16
N PHE A 93 -12.53 26.10 9.32
CA PHE A 93 -12.07 24.72 9.46
C PHE A 93 -13.30 23.87 9.18
N PRO A 94 -13.29 23.04 8.11
CA PRO A 94 -14.48 22.32 7.72
C PRO A 94 -14.93 21.44 8.89
N PRO A 95 -16.23 21.26 9.11
CA PRO A 95 -16.73 20.33 10.11
C PRO A 95 -16.36 18.90 9.69
N GLY A 96 -15.15 18.50 10.07
CA GLY A 96 -14.69 17.12 10.20
C GLY A 96 -14.26 16.99 11.65
N GLU A 97 -15.08 16.30 12.45
CA GLU A 97 -14.81 16.06 13.86
C GLU A 97 -13.45 15.35 13.99
N ILE A 98 -12.51 15.91 14.75
CA ILE A 98 -11.32 15.17 15.16
C ILE A 98 -11.82 13.88 15.81
N LYS A 99 -11.49 12.74 15.21
CA LYS A 99 -12.00 11.43 15.62
C LYS A 99 -11.13 10.86 16.72
N HIS A 100 -11.74 10.04 17.56
CA HIS A 100 -11.13 9.40 18.72
C HIS A 100 -11.08 7.87 18.55
N PRO A 101 -10.08 7.31 17.83
CA PRO A 101 -9.94 5.86 17.72
C PRO A 101 -9.75 5.14 19.06
N SER A 102 -9.17 5.84 20.05
CA SER A 102 -9.00 5.41 21.44
C SER A 102 -8.89 6.64 22.36
N ASP A 103 -8.97 6.43 23.69
CA ASP A 103 -8.89 7.50 24.70
C ASP A 103 -7.65 8.39 24.59
N ASN A 104 -6.59 7.87 23.98
CA ASN A 104 -5.30 8.54 23.85
C ASN A 104 -4.89 8.81 22.39
N VAL A 105 -5.77 8.58 21.42
CA VAL A 105 -5.48 8.81 20.00
C VAL A 105 -6.53 9.72 19.41
N CYS A 106 -6.08 10.69 18.61
CA CYS A 106 -6.94 11.55 17.82
C CYS A 106 -6.52 11.48 16.34
N SER A 107 -7.47 11.51 15.42
CA SER A 107 -7.19 11.46 13.98
C SER A 107 -8.04 12.47 13.22
N TYR A 108 -7.48 13.04 12.16
CA TYR A 108 -8.19 13.95 11.26
C TYR A 108 -7.72 13.71 9.84
N SER A 109 -8.64 13.62 8.90
CA SER A 109 -8.32 13.47 7.48
C SER A 109 -8.91 14.62 6.68
N HIS A 110 -8.16 15.14 5.73
CA HIS A 110 -8.63 16.12 4.77
C HIS A 110 -8.23 15.72 3.36
N VAL A 111 -9.11 15.97 2.39
CA VAL A 111 -8.84 15.70 0.98
C VAL A 111 -9.07 16.99 0.21
N TYR A 112 -8.09 17.38 -0.60
CA TYR A 112 -8.19 18.57 -1.44
C TYR A 112 -7.71 18.27 -2.85
N SER A 113 -8.20 19.07 -3.80
CA SER A 113 -7.81 18.97 -5.21
C SER A 113 -6.55 19.78 -5.46
N THR A 114 -5.58 19.20 -6.17
CA THR A 114 -4.37 19.89 -6.65
C THR A 114 -4.27 19.81 -8.17
N PRO A 115 -3.42 20.62 -8.83
CA PRO A 115 -3.20 20.52 -10.27
C PRO A 115 -2.73 19.15 -10.75
N ILE A 116 -2.15 18.33 -9.86
CA ILE A 116 -1.67 16.97 -10.19
C ILE A 116 -2.67 15.86 -9.80
N GLY A 117 -3.77 16.20 -9.14
CA GLY A 117 -4.82 15.27 -8.73
C GLY A 117 -5.31 15.49 -7.30
N PRO A 118 -6.29 14.69 -6.83
CA PRO A 118 -6.68 14.68 -5.43
C PRO A 118 -5.52 14.24 -4.53
N VAL A 119 -5.42 14.86 -3.36
CA VAL A 119 -4.43 14.55 -2.33
C VAL A 119 -5.15 14.33 -1.02
N VAL A 120 -4.77 13.26 -0.31
CA VAL A 120 -5.27 12.90 1.01
C VAL A 120 -4.22 13.27 2.05
N THR A 121 -4.63 14.02 3.06
CA THR A 121 -3.83 14.35 4.24
C THR A 121 -4.44 13.67 5.46
N LEU A 122 -3.63 12.93 6.20
CA LEU A 122 -4.00 12.14 7.37
C LEU A 122 -3.18 12.60 8.57
N TYR A 123 -3.80 13.28 9.53
CA TYR A 123 -3.20 13.64 10.80
C TYR A 123 -3.53 12.63 11.89
N THR A 124 -2.54 12.32 12.72
CA THR A 124 -2.68 11.38 13.84
C THR A 124 -1.94 11.87 15.06
N ALA A 125 -2.67 12.15 16.13
CA ALA A 125 -2.12 12.48 17.42
C ALA A 125 -2.22 11.30 18.39
N LEU A 126 -1.19 11.13 19.23
CA LEU A 126 -1.13 10.13 20.29
C LEU A 126 -0.70 10.81 21.59
N ALA A 127 -1.37 10.53 22.69
CA ALA A 127 -0.94 10.89 24.04
C ALA A 127 -0.34 9.67 24.76
N LYS A 128 0.93 9.78 25.17
CA LYS A 128 1.65 8.79 25.98
C LYS A 128 2.68 9.50 26.87
N GLY A 129 2.20 10.10 27.97
CA GLY A 129 3.00 11.01 28.81
C GLY A 129 3.25 12.38 28.18
N ARG A 130 3.56 12.41 26.88
CA ARG A 130 3.58 13.59 26.00
C ARG A 130 2.59 13.39 24.85
N ALA A 131 2.23 14.47 24.16
CA ALA A 131 1.50 14.44 22.91
C ALA A 131 2.44 14.40 21.72
N TYR A 132 2.14 13.51 20.78
CA TYR A 132 2.85 13.29 19.53
C TYR A 132 1.89 13.53 18.38
N LEU A 133 2.36 14.08 17.26
CA LEU A 133 1.54 14.29 16.07
C LEU A 133 2.35 13.94 14.82
N SER A 134 1.71 13.22 13.91
CA SER A 134 2.19 12.97 12.56
C SER A 134 1.15 13.39 11.53
N ARG A 135 1.63 13.65 10.31
CA ARG A 135 0.83 13.86 9.11
C ARG A 135 1.35 12.94 8.00
N VAL A 136 0.46 12.25 7.31
CA VAL A 136 0.77 11.54 6.07
C VAL A 136 0.01 12.23 4.94
N VAL A 137 0.73 12.62 3.90
CA VAL A 137 0.15 13.16 2.66
C VAL A 137 0.34 12.10 1.59
N THR A 138 -0.72 11.70 0.88
CA THR A 138 -0.64 10.71 -0.19
C THR A 138 -1.61 11.01 -1.33
N SER A 139 -1.23 10.72 -2.57
CA SER A 139 -2.21 10.52 -3.65
C SER A 139 -3.09 9.30 -3.32
N PRO A 140 -4.37 9.27 -3.72
CA PRO A 140 -5.29 8.17 -3.43
C PRO A 140 -5.03 6.94 -4.33
N ASP A 141 -3.84 6.37 -4.21
CA ASP A 141 -3.30 5.30 -5.04
C ASP A 141 -2.84 4.13 -4.14
N GLU A 142 -3.36 2.92 -4.39
CA GLU A 142 -3.07 1.70 -3.62
C GLU A 142 -1.60 1.32 -3.71
N THR A 143 -1.04 1.26 -4.91
CA THR A 143 0.33 0.76 -5.12
C THR A 143 1.34 1.72 -4.53
N LEU A 144 1.06 3.03 -4.62
CA LEU A 144 1.82 4.07 -3.94
C LEU A 144 1.77 3.91 -2.41
N THR A 145 0.57 3.73 -1.87
CA THR A 145 0.34 3.65 -0.42
C THR A 145 0.98 2.38 0.17
N ASP A 146 0.78 1.24 -0.47
CA ASP A 146 1.39 -0.04 -0.07
C ASP A 146 2.92 0.00 -0.14
N ARG A 147 3.48 0.64 -1.18
CA ARG A 147 4.93 0.76 -1.35
C ARG A 147 5.59 1.48 -0.19
N TYR A 148 4.98 2.56 0.31
CA TYR A 148 5.60 3.44 1.32
C TYR A 148 5.09 3.23 2.76
N LYS A 149 4.03 2.44 2.95
CA LYS A 149 3.52 2.08 4.28
C LYS A 149 4.59 1.49 5.22
N PRO A 150 5.45 0.52 4.80
CA PRO A 150 6.47 -0.03 5.70
C PRO A 150 7.43 1.04 6.23
N ALA A 151 7.93 1.91 5.35
CA ALA A 151 8.84 3.01 5.73
C ALA A 151 8.13 4.05 6.61
N THR A 152 6.85 4.33 6.35
CA THR A 152 6.02 5.18 7.21
C THR A 152 5.91 4.58 8.62
N GLY A 153 5.69 3.28 8.73
CA GLY A 153 5.71 2.56 10.01
C GLY A 153 7.06 2.70 10.73
N GLU A 154 8.19 2.55 10.04
CA GLU A 154 9.52 2.74 10.62
C GLU A 154 9.74 4.15 11.18
N ILE A 155 9.32 5.19 10.44
CA ILE A 155 9.40 6.58 10.88
C ILE A 155 8.54 6.83 12.13
N LEU A 156 7.29 6.37 12.12
CA LEU A 156 6.35 6.56 13.23
C LEU A 156 6.79 5.78 14.48
N ASP A 157 7.26 4.54 14.32
CA ASP A 157 7.79 3.74 15.42
C ASP A 157 9.02 4.39 16.06
N ALA A 158 9.96 4.89 15.25
CA ALA A 158 11.14 5.58 15.75
C ALA A 158 10.78 6.88 16.49
N TYR A 159 9.75 7.58 16.02
CA TYR A 159 9.24 8.78 16.66
C TYR A 159 8.53 8.50 18.00
N TRP A 160 7.63 7.52 18.04
CA TRP A 160 6.81 7.22 19.22
C TRP A 160 7.56 6.44 20.31
N ARG A 161 8.60 5.66 19.97
CA ARG A 161 9.45 4.94 20.94
C ARG A 161 10.52 5.83 21.58
N ARG A 162 10.72 7.05 21.09
CA ARG A 162 11.82 7.93 21.51
C ARG A 162 11.83 8.22 23.02
N ASP A 163 10.67 8.35 23.63
CA ASP A 163 10.53 8.64 25.06
C ASP A 163 10.38 7.38 25.95
N ASP A 164 10.36 6.16 25.38
CA ASP A 164 10.41 4.90 26.15
C ASP A 164 11.84 4.55 26.62
N SER A 165 12.82 5.43 26.37
CA SER A 165 14.23 5.24 26.70
C SER A 165 14.53 5.38 28.21
N SER A 166 13.84 4.59 29.03
CA SER A 166 14.38 4.00 30.27
C SER A 166 14.39 2.47 30.23
N ALA A 167 13.98 1.82 29.13
CA ALA A 167 14.10 0.37 29.02
C ALA A 167 14.56 -0.05 27.62
N ALA A 168 15.87 -0.21 27.45
CA ALA A 168 16.44 -0.86 26.29
C ALA A 168 15.95 -2.32 26.19
N THR A 169 15.59 -2.76 24.98
CA THR A 169 15.56 -4.19 24.63
C THR A 169 16.24 -4.40 23.27
N PRO A 170 17.02 -5.48 23.08
CA PRO A 170 18.03 -5.58 22.02
C PRO A 170 17.48 -5.87 20.60
N PRO A 171 18.29 -5.64 19.55
CA PRO A 171 17.91 -5.81 18.16
C PRO A 171 17.87 -7.29 17.76
N ALA A 172 16.74 -7.97 17.98
CA ALA A 172 16.53 -9.33 17.47
C ALA A 172 15.18 -9.54 16.74
N ALA A 173 14.25 -8.58 16.80
CA ALA A 173 12.96 -8.69 16.11
C ALA A 173 12.98 -8.22 14.63
N ARG A 174 14.14 -7.82 14.09
CA ARG A 174 14.26 -7.23 12.73
C ARG A 174 14.18 -8.24 11.58
N LYS A 175 13.80 -9.50 11.81
CA LYS A 175 13.93 -10.57 10.79
C LYS A 175 12.68 -11.32 10.36
N LEU A 176 11.47 -10.93 10.78
CA LEU A 176 10.24 -11.60 10.29
C LEU A 176 9.24 -10.72 9.52
N ALA A 177 9.47 -9.40 9.37
CA ALA A 177 8.55 -8.50 8.67
C ALA A 177 8.93 -8.18 7.21
N LYS A 178 9.87 -8.93 6.61
CA LYS A 178 10.26 -8.74 5.20
C LYS A 178 9.67 -9.84 4.32
N GLN A 179 8.39 -9.69 3.98
CA GLN A 179 7.92 -10.03 2.64
C GLN A 179 7.31 -8.78 2.04
N GLN A 180 8.20 -7.82 1.76
CA GLN A 180 7.89 -6.67 0.92
C GLN A 180 7.53 -7.20 -0.47
N ARG A 181 6.33 -6.87 -0.95
CA ARG A 181 6.02 -6.93 -2.38
C ARG A 181 7.07 -6.05 -3.09
N PRO A 182 7.81 -6.54 -4.09
CA PRO A 182 8.83 -5.73 -4.74
C PRO A 182 8.19 -4.51 -5.42
N PRO A 183 8.90 -3.36 -5.51
CA PRO A 183 8.43 -2.18 -6.24
C PRO A 183 8.12 -2.48 -7.71
N GLU A 184 7.17 -1.76 -8.31
CA GLU A 184 6.66 -1.94 -9.70
C GLU A 184 7.75 -1.93 -10.80
N ASP A 185 8.95 -1.41 -10.53
CA ASP A 185 10.10 -1.42 -11.44
C ASP A 185 10.89 -2.76 -11.48
N GLN A 186 10.44 -3.75 -10.71
CA GLN A 186 10.81 -5.16 -10.89
C GLN A 186 9.59 -5.93 -11.40
N ARG A 187 9.13 -5.65 -12.63
CA ARG A 187 8.38 -6.68 -13.40
C ARG A 187 9.18 -7.96 -13.28
N PHE A 188 8.55 -9.04 -12.79
CA PHE A 188 9.17 -10.36 -12.73
C PHE A 188 9.91 -10.64 -14.04
N ARG A 189 11.23 -10.80 -13.98
CA ARG A 189 12.10 -10.77 -15.17
C ARG A 189 12.34 -12.14 -15.77
N TRP A 190 12.00 -13.21 -15.05
CA TRP A 190 12.27 -14.59 -15.43
C TRP A 190 11.12 -15.17 -16.26
N VAL A 191 10.73 -14.43 -17.30
CA VAL A 191 9.60 -14.73 -18.18
C VAL A 191 10.14 -15.17 -19.53
N ALA A 192 9.80 -16.39 -19.93
CA ALA A 192 10.02 -16.90 -21.27
C ALA A 192 9.04 -16.25 -22.26
N ALA A 193 9.29 -16.41 -23.57
CA ALA A 193 8.30 -16.01 -24.56
C ALA A 193 6.94 -16.71 -24.30
N PRO A 194 5.79 -16.06 -24.62
CA PRO A 194 4.47 -16.60 -24.31
C PRO A 194 4.28 -18.06 -24.73
N GLY A 195 3.93 -18.92 -23.77
CA GLY A 195 3.71 -20.36 -23.97
C GLY A 195 4.99 -21.19 -24.17
N LYS A 196 6.18 -20.62 -23.98
CA LYS A 196 7.48 -21.32 -24.13
C LYS A 196 8.11 -21.77 -22.81
N GLY A 197 7.42 -21.57 -21.69
CA GLY A 197 7.79 -22.06 -20.37
C GLY A 197 7.40 -23.53 -20.14
N LEU A 198 6.81 -23.82 -18.98
CA LEU A 198 6.41 -25.19 -18.61
C LEU A 198 5.18 -25.67 -19.39
N THR A 199 5.28 -26.89 -19.91
CA THR A 199 4.14 -27.56 -20.52
C THR A 199 3.29 -28.26 -19.45
N PRO A 200 1.98 -28.46 -19.69
CA PRO A 200 1.11 -29.18 -18.75
C PRO A 200 1.64 -30.58 -18.37
N ALA A 201 2.33 -31.25 -19.29
CA ALA A 201 2.89 -32.57 -19.04
C ALA A 201 3.96 -32.60 -17.94
N LYS A 202 4.65 -31.47 -17.69
CA LYS A 202 5.69 -31.32 -16.65
C LYS A 202 5.13 -30.93 -15.29
N ILE A 203 3.89 -30.45 -15.24
CA ILE A 203 3.26 -29.92 -14.03
C ILE A 203 2.50 -31.05 -13.34
N GLU A 204 2.76 -31.25 -12.06
CA GLU A 204 1.93 -32.09 -11.20
C GLU A 204 0.67 -31.32 -10.79
N GLY A 205 0.84 -30.09 -10.32
CA GLY A 205 -0.26 -29.21 -9.91
C GLY A 205 0.24 -27.96 -9.22
N ILE A 206 -0.67 -27.12 -8.76
CA ILE A 206 -0.38 -25.99 -7.87
C ILE A 206 -1.09 -26.25 -6.55
N VAL A 207 -0.36 -26.09 -5.45
CA VAL A 207 -0.93 -26.12 -4.09
C VAL A 207 -1.10 -24.68 -3.63
N HIS A 208 -2.32 -24.29 -3.28
CA HIS A 208 -2.64 -22.98 -2.75
C HIS A 208 -3.09 -23.09 -1.31
N GLU A 209 -2.64 -22.15 -0.49
CA GLU A 209 -3.08 -21.96 0.88
C GLU A 209 -3.44 -20.49 1.06
N GLY A 210 -4.58 -20.24 1.69
CA GLY A 210 -5.00 -18.92 2.11
C GLY A 210 -5.52 -18.96 3.54
N HIS A 211 -5.05 -18.04 4.39
CA HIS A 211 -5.52 -17.93 5.76
C HIS A 211 -5.53 -16.49 6.24
N GLY A 212 -6.36 -16.23 7.24
CA GLY A 212 -6.33 -14.98 7.98
C GLY A 212 -5.16 -14.90 8.94
N GLU A 213 -4.44 -13.81 8.91
CA GLU A 213 -3.43 -13.47 9.91
C GLU A 213 -3.79 -12.13 10.56
N THR A 214 -3.72 -12.06 11.89
CA THR A 214 -3.85 -10.80 12.61
C THR A 214 -2.49 -10.15 12.73
N GLN A 215 -2.31 -9.01 12.07
CA GLN A 215 -1.09 -8.21 12.09
C GLN A 215 -1.30 -6.93 12.90
N ILE A 216 -0.21 -6.24 13.27
CA ILE A 216 -0.26 -4.98 14.04
C ILE A 216 -1.15 -3.92 13.35
N GLY A 217 -1.30 -4.00 12.03
CA GLY A 217 -2.15 -3.13 11.22
C GLY A 217 -3.53 -3.71 10.87
N GLY A 218 -4.04 -4.72 11.59
CA GLY A 218 -5.35 -5.32 11.37
C GLY A 218 -5.30 -6.75 10.81
N TYR A 219 -6.45 -7.25 10.38
CA TYR A 219 -6.57 -8.57 9.76
C TYR A 219 -6.08 -8.52 8.30
N ALA A 220 -5.15 -9.41 7.95
CA ALA A 220 -4.65 -9.60 6.60
C ALA A 220 -5.01 -11.00 6.11
N PHE A 221 -5.42 -11.12 4.85
CA PHE A 221 -5.52 -12.41 4.20
C PHE A 221 -4.17 -12.72 3.54
N VAL A 222 -3.49 -13.75 4.04
CA VAL A 222 -2.19 -14.18 3.54
C VAL A 222 -2.40 -15.41 2.67
N GLU A 223 -1.85 -15.37 1.47
CA GLU A 223 -1.96 -16.47 0.54
C GLU A 223 -0.61 -16.86 -0.07
N SER A 224 -0.48 -18.15 -0.38
CA SER A 224 0.69 -18.70 -1.04
C SER A 224 0.29 -19.70 -2.11
N ALA A 225 1.03 -19.71 -3.21
CA ALA A 225 0.87 -20.68 -4.30
C ALA A 225 2.22 -21.35 -4.59
N THR A 226 2.23 -22.68 -4.52
CA THR A 226 3.40 -23.51 -4.77
C THR A 226 3.18 -24.38 -6.01
N LEU A 227 3.99 -24.15 -7.05
CA LEU A 227 4.00 -24.97 -8.25
C LEU A 227 4.76 -26.26 -8.01
N LEU A 228 4.13 -27.40 -8.26
CA LEU A 228 4.72 -28.74 -8.16
C LEU A 228 4.98 -29.31 -9.55
N LEU A 229 6.20 -29.78 -9.80
CA LEU A 229 6.60 -30.44 -11.04
C LEU A 229 6.69 -31.95 -10.85
N LYS A 230 6.41 -32.71 -11.92
CA LYS A 230 6.43 -34.19 -11.89
C LYS A 230 7.82 -34.79 -11.64
N ASP A 231 8.89 -34.01 -11.84
CA ASP A 231 10.26 -34.41 -11.53
C ASP A 231 10.59 -34.33 -10.02
N GLY A 232 9.61 -33.96 -9.18
CA GLY A 232 9.78 -33.81 -7.74
C GLY A 232 10.42 -32.49 -7.33
N THR A 233 10.50 -31.49 -8.22
CA THR A 233 10.89 -30.12 -7.89
C THR A 233 9.67 -29.23 -7.67
N CYS A 234 9.79 -28.23 -6.80
CA CYS A 234 8.73 -27.26 -6.50
C CYS A 234 9.26 -25.83 -6.57
N TYR A 235 8.36 -24.89 -6.82
CA TYR A 235 8.64 -23.46 -6.93
C TYR A 235 7.59 -22.64 -6.17
N SER A 236 8.04 -21.73 -5.32
CA SER A 236 7.22 -20.73 -4.63
C SER A 236 7.41 -19.35 -5.25
N GLY A 237 6.43 -18.45 -5.14
CA GLY A 237 6.58 -17.07 -5.63
C GLY A 237 6.23 -16.90 -7.10
N MET A 238 5.22 -17.67 -7.57
CA MET A 238 4.70 -17.57 -8.92
C MET A 238 4.17 -16.15 -9.21
N GLN A 239 4.85 -15.40 -10.07
CA GLN A 239 4.43 -14.07 -10.55
C GLN A 239 4.04 -14.05 -12.03
N CYS A 240 4.33 -15.13 -12.77
CA CYS A 240 3.90 -15.33 -14.15
C CYS A 240 3.26 -16.72 -14.30
N ALA A 241 2.49 -16.92 -15.38
CA ALA A 241 1.90 -18.23 -15.67
C ALA A 241 2.99 -19.30 -15.82
N PRO A 242 2.78 -20.55 -15.34
CA PRO A 242 3.74 -21.64 -15.55
C PRO A 242 4.15 -21.80 -17.02
N ALA A 243 3.21 -21.57 -17.95
CA ALA A 243 3.43 -21.63 -19.39
C ALA A 243 4.38 -20.54 -19.92
N ASP A 244 4.66 -19.51 -19.12
CA ASP A 244 5.51 -18.36 -19.46
C ASP A 244 6.73 -18.27 -18.52
N LEU A 245 6.93 -19.21 -17.58
CA LEU A 245 8.05 -19.20 -16.64
C LEU A 245 9.37 -19.66 -17.30
N ASP A 246 10.41 -18.83 -17.23
CA ASP A 246 11.79 -19.26 -17.52
C ASP A 246 12.37 -19.94 -16.27
N VAL A 247 12.25 -21.26 -16.24
CA VAL A 247 12.72 -22.11 -15.14
C VAL A 247 14.22 -22.01 -14.93
N ALA A 248 15.01 -21.89 -16.01
CA ALA A 248 16.47 -21.86 -15.89
C ALA A 248 16.93 -20.53 -15.27
N ALA A 249 16.39 -19.41 -15.77
CA ALA A 249 16.69 -18.09 -15.22
C ALA A 249 16.19 -17.96 -13.78
N SER A 250 14.96 -18.40 -13.48
CA SER A 250 14.42 -18.35 -12.11
C SER A 250 15.25 -19.21 -11.15
N ARG A 251 15.69 -20.42 -11.53
CA ARG A 251 16.58 -21.23 -10.66
C ARG A 251 17.91 -20.55 -10.38
N LEU A 252 18.47 -19.85 -11.36
CA LEU A 252 19.73 -19.13 -11.23
C LEU A 252 19.63 -17.93 -10.31
N HIS A 253 18.55 -17.14 -10.44
CA HIS A 253 18.40 -15.86 -9.75
C HIS A 253 17.55 -15.91 -8.48
N GLU A 254 16.73 -16.95 -8.33
CA GLU A 254 15.86 -17.17 -7.19
C GLU A 254 16.09 -18.56 -6.56
N PRO A 255 17.33 -19.01 -6.29
CA PRO A 255 17.59 -20.38 -5.86
C PRO A 255 16.89 -20.76 -4.54
N GLY A 256 16.52 -19.77 -3.72
CA GLY A 256 15.75 -20.00 -2.50
C GLY A 256 14.25 -20.23 -2.69
N ALA A 257 13.71 -19.89 -3.85
CA ALA A 257 12.32 -20.11 -4.24
C ALA A 257 12.09 -21.51 -4.83
N TRP A 258 13.16 -22.27 -5.08
CA TRP A 258 13.11 -23.62 -5.64
C TRP A 258 13.41 -24.66 -4.57
N GLY A 259 12.74 -25.80 -4.65
CA GLY A 259 12.88 -26.89 -3.70
C GLY A 259 12.60 -28.26 -4.30
N ARG A 260 12.51 -29.25 -3.42
CA ARG A 260 12.03 -30.60 -3.73
C ARG A 260 10.73 -30.84 -2.97
N TRP A 261 9.80 -31.55 -3.60
CA TRP A 261 8.58 -31.98 -2.94
C TRP A 261 8.43 -33.49 -3.01
N ARG A 262 7.61 -34.04 -2.11
CA ARG A 262 7.18 -35.44 -2.13
C ARG A 262 5.80 -35.58 -1.52
N ARG A 263 5.13 -36.67 -1.86
CA ARG A 263 3.93 -37.14 -1.17
C ARG A 263 4.32 -38.21 -0.15
N GLN A 264 3.88 -38.04 1.10
CA GLN A 264 4.02 -39.04 2.15
C GLN A 264 2.63 -39.41 2.67
N GLY A 265 2.10 -40.54 2.19
CA GLY A 265 0.70 -40.90 2.43
C GLY A 265 -0.25 -39.86 1.85
N LYS A 266 -1.09 -39.26 2.71
CA LYS A 266 -2.02 -38.20 2.31
C LYS A 266 -1.41 -36.79 2.35
N SER A 267 -0.25 -36.62 2.98
CA SER A 267 0.37 -35.31 3.20
C SER A 267 1.41 -34.98 2.12
N LEU A 268 1.49 -33.70 1.76
CA LEU A 268 2.58 -33.17 0.94
C LEU A 268 3.69 -32.62 1.84
N GLN A 269 4.93 -32.76 1.39
CA GLN A 269 6.09 -32.17 2.05
C GLN A 269 6.98 -31.48 1.03
N ALA A 270 7.57 -30.36 1.44
CA ALA A 270 8.54 -29.62 0.66
C ALA A 270 9.85 -29.43 1.43
N ARG A 271 10.93 -29.28 0.66
CA ARG A 271 12.28 -29.00 1.14
C ARG A 271 12.90 -27.92 0.25
N TRP A 272 12.99 -26.70 0.78
CA TRP A 272 13.45 -25.51 0.06
C TRP A 272 14.95 -25.25 0.23
N LYS A 273 15.42 -25.15 1.48
CA LYS A 273 16.83 -25.02 1.84
C LYS A 273 17.20 -25.99 2.96
N GLY A 274 18.38 -26.58 2.88
CA GLY A 274 18.85 -27.58 3.85
C GLY A 274 18.25 -28.96 3.62
N ASN A 275 18.33 -29.82 4.65
CA ASN A 275 17.96 -31.23 4.56
C ASN A 275 16.66 -31.61 5.29
N VAL A 276 15.86 -30.62 5.71
CA VAL A 276 14.63 -30.84 6.48
C VAL A 276 13.41 -30.83 5.56
N TRP A 277 12.58 -31.87 5.67
CA TRP A 277 11.26 -31.92 5.03
C TRP A 277 10.24 -31.28 5.96
N SER A 278 9.49 -30.30 5.45
CA SER A 278 8.40 -29.64 6.17
C SER A 278 7.06 -29.94 5.50
N PRO A 279 5.94 -29.97 6.24
CA PRO A 279 4.62 -30.04 5.64
C PRO A 279 4.42 -28.93 4.61
N LEU A 280 3.88 -29.28 3.44
CA LEU A 280 3.36 -28.32 2.46
C LEU A 280 1.86 -28.25 2.68
N VAL A 281 1.41 -27.17 3.31
CA VAL A 281 0.00 -26.92 3.64
C VAL A 281 -0.71 -26.30 2.43
N GLY A 282 -2.00 -26.58 2.29
CA GLY A 282 -2.84 -26.12 1.19
C GLY A 282 -3.52 -27.25 0.42
N GLU A 283 -4.29 -26.87 -0.58
CA GLU A 283 -5.05 -27.78 -1.44
C GLU A 283 -4.63 -27.65 -2.91
N PHE A 284 -4.84 -28.72 -3.67
CA PHE A 284 -4.63 -28.66 -5.12
C PHE A 284 -5.71 -27.81 -5.76
N VAL A 285 -5.26 -26.80 -6.51
CA VAL A 285 -6.14 -25.90 -7.25
C VAL A 285 -6.61 -26.54 -8.55
N VAL A 286 -7.65 -25.95 -9.16
CA VAL A 286 -8.19 -26.41 -10.44
C VAL A 286 -7.73 -25.48 -11.57
N PRO A 287 -7.02 -25.98 -12.60
CA PRO A 287 -6.69 -25.17 -13.77
C PRO A 287 -7.93 -24.93 -14.64
N ALA A 288 -7.89 -23.89 -15.47
CA ALA A 288 -8.92 -23.68 -16.47
C ALA A 288 -8.81 -24.66 -17.63
N ARG A 289 -9.96 -25.05 -18.18
CA ARG A 289 -10.02 -25.72 -19.48
C ARG A 289 -9.70 -24.72 -20.60
N ALA A 290 -9.11 -25.21 -21.68
CA ALA A 290 -8.85 -24.37 -22.85
C ALA A 290 -10.17 -23.81 -23.40
N GLY A 291 -10.27 -22.49 -23.51
CA GLY A 291 -11.47 -21.81 -24.01
C GLY A 291 -12.63 -21.74 -23.01
N GLU A 292 -12.40 -22.12 -21.75
CA GLU A 292 -13.40 -21.99 -20.69
C GLU A 292 -13.92 -20.55 -20.58
N ARG A 293 -15.22 -20.43 -20.34
CA ARG A 293 -15.91 -19.15 -20.21
C ARG A 293 -16.37 -18.96 -18.77
N LEU A 294 -15.99 -17.82 -18.21
CA LEU A 294 -16.47 -17.28 -16.97
C LEU A 294 -17.58 -16.28 -17.23
N LEU A 295 -18.45 -16.15 -16.25
CA LEU A 295 -19.51 -15.16 -16.20
C LEU A 295 -19.59 -14.63 -14.76
N GLY A 296 -19.85 -13.33 -14.62
CA GLY A 296 -20.05 -12.69 -13.34
C GLY A 296 -18.90 -11.78 -12.95
N ASN A 297 -19.12 -11.03 -11.87
CA ASN A 297 -18.15 -10.09 -11.34
C ASN A 297 -17.31 -10.75 -10.25
N PHE A 298 -16.00 -10.75 -10.41
CA PHE A 298 -15.07 -11.26 -9.42
C PHE A 298 -14.37 -10.07 -8.77
N THR A 299 -14.50 -9.92 -7.46
CA THR A 299 -13.95 -8.79 -6.71
C THR A 299 -12.88 -9.24 -5.74
N THR A 300 -11.98 -8.33 -5.40
CA THR A 300 -11.05 -8.49 -4.28
C THR A 300 -10.98 -7.17 -3.53
N GLY A 301 -10.75 -7.26 -2.23
CA GLY A 301 -10.72 -6.11 -1.33
C GLY A 301 -9.48 -6.15 -0.45
N SER A 302 -8.79 -5.02 -0.32
CA SER A 302 -7.73 -4.83 0.65
C SER A 302 -8.09 -3.65 1.56
N ALA A 303 -7.56 -3.68 2.79
CA ALA A 303 -7.69 -2.57 3.72
C ALA A 303 -6.31 -2.23 4.30
N ILE A 304 -5.91 -0.98 4.17
CA ILE A 304 -4.67 -0.47 4.73
C ILE A 304 -5.00 0.43 5.91
N ASN A 305 -4.48 0.07 7.08
CA ASN A 305 -4.40 0.97 8.22
C ASN A 305 -3.14 1.84 8.11
N ILE A 306 -3.29 3.16 8.11
CA ILE A 306 -2.18 4.12 8.21
C ILE A 306 -2.51 5.12 9.30
N ALA A 307 -1.70 5.09 10.36
CA ALA A 307 -1.80 6.03 11.48
C ALA A 307 -3.27 6.16 12.00
N GLY A 308 -3.94 5.03 12.26
CA GLY A 308 -5.31 5.02 12.77
C GLY A 308 -6.43 5.36 11.76
N ASN A 309 -6.10 5.59 10.48
CA ASN A 309 -7.06 5.74 9.39
C ASN A 309 -7.12 4.47 8.54
N ILE A 310 -8.26 4.21 7.87
CA ILE A 310 -8.43 3.03 7.00
C ILE A 310 -8.67 3.48 5.56
N SER A 311 -7.88 2.94 4.66
CA SER A 311 -8.12 2.99 3.22
C SER A 311 -8.53 1.61 2.75
N THR A 312 -9.69 1.47 2.12
CA THR A 312 -10.12 0.24 1.47
C THR A 312 -9.95 0.36 -0.03
N PHE A 313 -9.43 -0.68 -0.66
CA PHE A 313 -9.25 -0.75 -2.09
C PHE A 313 -10.01 -1.96 -2.62
N HIS A 314 -10.69 -1.77 -3.74
CA HIS A 314 -11.45 -2.81 -4.40
C HIS A 314 -11.02 -2.92 -5.84
N ARG A 315 -10.80 -4.15 -6.31
CA ARG A 315 -10.56 -4.45 -7.72
C ARG A 315 -11.55 -5.48 -8.20
N GLY A 316 -12.01 -5.32 -9.44
CA GLY A 316 -12.98 -6.18 -10.06
C GLY A 316 -12.52 -6.66 -11.44
N ILE A 317 -12.90 -7.89 -11.78
CA ILE A 317 -12.88 -8.41 -13.14
C ILE A 317 -14.27 -8.98 -13.42
N GLU A 318 -15.04 -8.26 -14.23
CA GLU A 318 -16.31 -8.73 -14.74
C GLU A 318 -16.09 -9.53 -16.01
N PHE A 319 -16.48 -10.81 -15.99
CA PHE A 319 -16.50 -11.64 -17.18
C PHE A 319 -17.90 -11.63 -17.79
N LEU A 320 -17.97 -11.26 -19.07
CA LEU A 320 -19.20 -11.03 -19.81
C LEU A 320 -19.45 -12.16 -20.84
N PRO A 321 -20.71 -12.32 -21.30
CA PRO A 321 -21.02 -13.22 -22.40
C PRO A 321 -20.14 -12.96 -23.63
N GLY A 322 -19.84 -14.01 -24.39
CA GLY A 322 -19.00 -13.92 -25.60
C GLY A 322 -17.49 -13.88 -25.34
N GLY A 323 -17.04 -14.02 -24.09
CA GLY A 323 -15.61 -14.01 -23.76
C GLY A 323 -15.02 -12.60 -23.64
N ARG A 324 -15.88 -11.61 -23.36
CA ARG A 324 -15.51 -10.23 -23.05
C ARG A 324 -15.19 -10.08 -21.56
N PHE A 325 -14.40 -9.08 -21.21
CA PHE A 325 -14.18 -8.70 -19.82
C PHE A 325 -14.17 -7.19 -19.64
N HIS A 326 -14.42 -6.75 -18.40
CA HIS A 326 -14.20 -5.39 -17.92
C HIS A 326 -13.43 -5.45 -16.60
N THR A 327 -12.33 -4.71 -16.46
CA THR A 327 -11.61 -4.56 -15.20
C THR A 327 -11.99 -3.24 -14.53
N SER A 328 -12.28 -3.29 -13.23
CA SER A 328 -12.59 -2.12 -12.43
C SER A 328 -11.62 -1.96 -11.27
N ARG A 329 -11.33 -0.72 -10.89
CA ARG A 329 -10.64 -0.39 -9.65
C ARG A 329 -11.39 0.70 -8.93
N SER A 330 -11.45 0.59 -7.60
CA SER A 330 -11.91 1.69 -6.77
C SER A 330 -11.16 1.75 -5.45
N SER A 331 -11.10 2.94 -4.87
CA SER A 331 -10.51 3.19 -3.56
C SER A 331 -11.45 4.05 -2.74
N LEU A 332 -11.48 3.78 -1.43
CA LEU A 332 -12.22 4.53 -0.44
C LEU A 332 -11.29 4.85 0.72
N PHE A 333 -11.08 6.13 0.97
CA PHE A 333 -10.31 6.63 2.11
C PHE A 333 -11.28 7.14 3.17
N THR A 334 -11.23 6.58 4.37
CA THR A 334 -12.06 7.01 5.51
C THR A 334 -11.21 7.25 6.77
N SER A 335 -11.57 8.27 7.54
CA SER A 335 -11.05 8.48 8.90
C SER A 335 -11.84 7.66 9.94
N GLY A 336 -11.15 7.15 10.96
CA GLY A 336 -11.73 6.80 12.27
C GLY A 336 -12.78 5.69 12.36
N VAL A 337 -12.56 4.51 11.77
CA VAL A 337 -13.59 3.46 11.60
C VAL A 337 -14.16 2.91 12.92
N THR A 338 -13.44 2.96 14.05
CA THR A 338 -14.02 2.57 15.36
C THR A 338 -15.07 3.57 15.88
N SER A 339 -15.02 4.83 15.44
CA SER A 339 -15.98 5.89 15.81
C SER A 339 -17.20 5.98 14.89
N ASN A 340 -17.19 5.29 13.73
CA ASN A 340 -18.33 5.25 12.81
C ASN A 340 -19.58 4.61 13.43
N LEU A 341 -19.42 3.78 14.46
CA LEU A 341 -20.53 3.22 15.24
C LEU A 341 -21.12 4.21 16.27
N ALA A 342 -20.45 5.33 16.56
CA ALA A 342 -20.78 6.21 17.70
C ALA A 342 -21.20 7.65 17.32
N THR A 343 -20.54 8.33 16.35
CA THR A 343 -20.76 9.80 16.15
C THR A 343 -21.26 10.22 14.77
N GLY A 344 -21.51 9.28 13.86
CA GLY A 344 -22.42 9.49 12.73
C GLY A 344 -22.02 10.55 11.68
N THR A 345 -20.75 10.88 11.48
CA THR A 345 -20.30 11.72 10.35
C THR A 345 -18.96 11.20 9.80
N SER A 346 -18.89 10.91 8.51
CA SER A 346 -17.69 10.44 7.80
C SER A 346 -17.35 11.33 6.60
N ILE A 347 -16.08 11.74 6.49
CA ILE A 347 -15.53 12.30 5.26
C ILE A 347 -14.89 11.14 4.49
N SER A 348 -15.44 10.87 3.31
CA SER A 348 -14.98 9.79 2.43
C SER A 348 -14.51 10.37 1.10
N ALA A 349 -13.33 9.98 0.66
CA ALA A 349 -12.93 10.14 -0.74
C ALA A 349 -13.05 8.79 -1.43
N TYR A 350 -13.89 8.75 -2.45
CA TYR A 350 -14.07 7.63 -3.35
C TYR A 350 -13.40 7.93 -4.68
N SER A 351 -12.69 6.98 -5.25
CA SER A 351 -12.21 7.06 -6.62
C SER A 351 -12.46 5.77 -7.35
N ASP A 352 -12.79 5.86 -8.62
CA ASP A 352 -12.88 4.75 -9.56
C ASP A 352 -12.23 5.11 -10.92
N ASP A 353 -12.39 4.23 -11.91
CA ASP A 353 -11.87 4.44 -13.27
C ASP A 353 -12.56 5.56 -14.05
N ASN A 354 -13.72 6.04 -13.57
CA ASN A 354 -14.51 7.10 -14.18
C ASN A 354 -14.31 8.46 -13.52
N GLY A 355 -13.72 8.50 -12.32
CA GLY A 355 -13.40 9.73 -11.63
C GLY A 355 -13.25 9.57 -10.12
N SER A 356 -13.13 10.72 -9.45
CA SER A 356 -13.11 10.78 -8.00
C SER A 356 -14.26 11.64 -7.49
N VAL A 357 -14.89 11.18 -6.41
CA VAL A 357 -15.93 11.88 -5.68
C VAL A 357 -15.45 12.08 -4.25
N VAL A 358 -15.48 13.32 -3.80
CA VAL A 358 -15.27 13.66 -2.39
C VAL A 358 -16.62 14.01 -1.79
N GLY A 359 -17.01 13.29 -0.74
CA GLY A 359 -18.27 13.50 -0.04
C GLY A 359 -18.06 13.53 1.47
N ALA A 360 -18.63 14.55 2.12
CA ALA A 360 -18.95 14.49 3.54
C ALA A 360 -20.40 14.01 3.63
N ALA A 361 -20.61 12.78 4.12
CA ALA A 361 -21.95 12.26 4.34
C ALA A 361 -22.22 12.17 5.85
N PRO A 362 -23.37 12.68 6.33
CA PRO A 362 -23.87 12.26 7.63
C PRO A 362 -24.17 10.76 7.57
N ALA A 363 -23.91 10.04 8.67
CA ALA A 363 -24.51 8.74 8.86
C ALA A 363 -26.04 8.90 8.82
N ALA A 364 -26.73 7.88 8.32
CA ALA A 364 -28.17 7.88 8.13
C ALA A 364 -28.90 8.46 9.37
N GLY A 365 -29.48 9.66 9.23
CA GLY A 365 -30.33 10.30 10.25
C GLY A 365 -29.98 11.73 10.67
N ALA A 366 -28.82 12.30 10.34
CA ALA A 366 -28.50 13.68 10.73
C ALA A 366 -28.91 14.72 9.67
N ILE A 367 -29.78 15.67 10.06
CA ILE A 367 -30.14 16.85 9.24
C ILE A 367 -29.21 18.00 9.66
N MET A 368 -28.34 18.45 8.75
CA MET A 368 -27.55 19.68 8.91
C MET A 368 -27.96 20.67 7.81
N PRO A 369 -28.32 21.93 8.15
CA PRO A 369 -28.47 22.99 7.18
C PRO A 369 -27.09 23.59 6.86
N GLY A 370 -26.63 23.40 5.62
CA GLY A 370 -25.47 24.11 5.07
C GLY A 370 -24.24 23.23 4.80
N SER A 371 -23.89 23.13 3.51
CA SER A 371 -22.60 22.70 2.92
C SER A 371 -22.19 21.22 2.99
N ALA A 372 -22.55 20.46 1.94
CA ALA A 372 -21.70 19.40 1.39
C ALA A 372 -21.15 19.88 0.04
N ALA A 373 -19.86 20.23 -0.02
CA ALA A 373 -19.19 20.49 -1.29
C ALA A 373 -18.84 19.15 -1.94
N VAL A 374 -19.73 18.63 -2.80
CA VAL A 374 -19.43 17.47 -3.64
C VAL A 374 -18.59 17.97 -4.81
N SER A 375 -17.32 17.59 -4.85
CA SER A 375 -16.47 17.81 -6.03
C SER A 375 -16.40 16.52 -6.84
N ASN A 376 -16.84 16.60 -8.09
CA ASN A 376 -16.78 15.51 -9.06
C ASN A 376 -15.65 15.80 -10.04
N ILE A 377 -14.57 15.03 -9.99
CA ILE A 377 -13.53 15.07 -11.01
C ILE A 377 -13.75 13.90 -11.94
N LYS A 378 -14.40 14.13 -13.08
CA LYS A 378 -14.53 13.12 -14.14
C LYS A 378 -13.21 12.99 -14.88
N LYS A 379 -12.61 11.79 -14.87
CA LYS A 379 -11.57 11.43 -15.84
C LYS A 379 -12.25 10.72 -16.99
N ARG A 380 -11.91 11.10 -18.23
CA ARG A 380 -12.32 10.33 -19.40
C ARG A 380 -11.50 9.03 -19.38
N ASN A 381 -12.14 7.90 -19.10
CA ASN A 381 -11.48 6.60 -19.22
C ASN A 381 -11.01 6.44 -20.68
N PRO A 382 -9.70 6.30 -20.95
CA PRO A 382 -9.20 6.25 -22.31
C PRO A 382 -9.68 4.98 -23.02
N ASN A 383 -10.50 5.17 -24.07
CA ASN A 383 -10.69 4.29 -25.24
C ASN A 383 -10.30 2.81 -25.07
N GLY A 384 -11.04 2.03 -24.27
CA GLY A 384 -10.90 0.56 -24.22
C GLY A 384 -9.72 0.04 -23.39
N ALA A 385 -9.14 0.84 -22.49
CA ALA A 385 -8.03 0.41 -21.62
C ALA A 385 -8.43 -0.58 -20.51
N ASN A 386 -9.72 -0.71 -20.22
CA ASN A 386 -10.25 -1.58 -19.15
C ASN A 386 -11.09 -2.73 -19.67
N GLU A 387 -11.25 -2.86 -20.98
CA GLU A 387 -12.14 -3.83 -21.59
C GLU A 387 -11.42 -4.58 -22.70
N GLY A 388 -11.91 -5.78 -23.00
CA GLY A 388 -11.45 -6.52 -24.14
C GLY A 388 -11.95 -7.95 -24.17
N VAL A 389 -11.16 -8.84 -24.76
CA VAL A 389 -11.45 -10.28 -24.84
C VAL A 389 -10.45 -11.07 -24.01
N TYR A 390 -10.94 -12.11 -23.35
CA TYR A 390 -10.09 -12.99 -22.54
C TYR A 390 -10.04 -14.41 -23.08
N GLN A 391 -8.95 -15.10 -22.74
CA GLN A 391 -8.79 -16.51 -22.99
C GLN A 391 -8.18 -17.20 -21.77
N LEU A 392 -8.81 -18.30 -21.38
CA LEU A 392 -8.30 -19.21 -20.36
C LEU A 392 -7.68 -20.45 -21.01
N SER A 393 -6.53 -20.87 -20.47
CA SER A 393 -5.88 -22.12 -20.85
C SER A 393 -4.94 -22.60 -19.75
N GLY A 394 -5.30 -23.70 -19.09
CA GLY A 394 -4.53 -24.25 -17.97
C GLY A 394 -4.42 -23.23 -16.84
N TYR A 395 -3.19 -22.92 -16.45
CA TYR A 395 -2.89 -21.94 -15.39
C TYR A 395 -2.68 -20.52 -15.91
N THR A 396 -3.27 -20.15 -17.05
CA THR A 396 -3.04 -18.86 -17.71
C THR A 396 -4.36 -18.17 -18.04
N LEU A 397 -4.48 -16.91 -17.62
CA LEU A 397 -5.44 -15.94 -18.11
C LEU A 397 -4.73 -14.99 -19.09
N THR A 398 -5.20 -14.91 -20.32
CA THR A 398 -4.77 -13.89 -21.28
C THR A 398 -5.86 -12.86 -21.43
N LEU A 399 -5.55 -11.60 -21.14
CA LEU A 399 -6.38 -10.43 -21.37
C LEU A 399 -5.86 -9.71 -22.61
N ARG A 400 -6.69 -9.52 -23.62
CA ARG A 400 -6.40 -8.70 -24.80
C ARG A 400 -7.33 -7.51 -24.76
N TYR A 401 -6.79 -6.36 -24.41
CA TYR A 401 -7.53 -5.13 -24.27
C TYR A 401 -7.89 -4.54 -25.65
N ASP A 402 -8.98 -3.81 -25.73
CA ASP A 402 -9.46 -3.18 -26.97
C ASP A 402 -8.48 -2.10 -27.47
N ASN A 403 -7.63 -1.57 -26.58
CA ASN A 403 -6.51 -0.68 -26.93
C ASN A 403 -5.29 -1.39 -27.57
N GLY A 404 -5.33 -2.73 -27.71
CA GLY A 404 -4.27 -3.56 -28.28
C GLY A 404 -3.26 -4.11 -27.27
N GLU A 405 -3.31 -3.71 -26.00
CA GLU A 405 -2.47 -4.28 -24.93
C GLU A 405 -2.82 -5.75 -24.67
N VAL A 406 -1.81 -6.57 -24.39
CA VAL A 406 -2.00 -7.98 -24.06
C VAL A 406 -1.26 -8.32 -22.78
N THR A 407 -2.01 -8.82 -21.80
CA THR A 407 -1.49 -9.22 -20.49
C THR A 407 -1.74 -10.70 -20.27
N ARG A 408 -0.73 -11.42 -19.77
CA ARG A 408 -0.82 -12.84 -19.43
C ARG A 408 -0.52 -13.01 -17.96
N LEU A 409 -1.50 -13.50 -17.22
CA LEU A 409 -1.44 -13.65 -15.77
C LEU A 409 -1.54 -15.13 -15.40
N PRO A 410 -0.84 -15.57 -14.35
CA PRO A 410 -1.11 -16.87 -13.77
C PRO A 410 -2.54 -16.90 -13.21
N PHE A 411 -3.21 -18.04 -13.38
CA PHE A 411 -4.64 -18.21 -13.09
C PHE A 411 -4.95 -19.60 -12.53
N PHE A 412 -5.87 -19.70 -11.57
CA PHE A 412 -6.53 -20.95 -11.20
C PHE A 412 -7.83 -20.71 -10.43
N PHE A 413 -8.70 -21.72 -10.35
CA PHE A 413 -9.77 -21.76 -9.36
C PHE A 413 -9.26 -22.42 -8.10
N TRP A 414 -9.68 -21.93 -6.93
CA TRP A 414 -9.34 -22.60 -5.67
C TRP A 414 -9.83 -24.05 -5.65
N ASP A 415 -11.06 -24.27 -6.09
CA ASP A 415 -11.72 -25.57 -6.06
C ASP A 415 -12.68 -25.77 -7.24
N ALA A 416 -13.42 -26.87 -7.23
CA ALA A 416 -14.41 -27.21 -8.24
C ALA A 416 -15.69 -26.36 -8.19
N LYS A 417 -15.95 -25.64 -7.08
CA LYS A 417 -17.11 -24.73 -6.95
C LYS A 417 -16.88 -23.43 -7.72
N ARG A 418 -15.61 -23.00 -7.83
CA ARG A 418 -15.18 -21.85 -8.65
C ARG A 418 -15.76 -20.51 -8.20
N ASP A 419 -16.18 -20.44 -6.94
CA ASP A 419 -16.57 -19.19 -6.28
C ASP A 419 -15.35 -18.28 -6.05
N TYR A 420 -14.13 -18.83 -6.08
CA TYR A 420 -12.87 -18.11 -5.90
C TYR A 420 -11.91 -18.42 -7.05
N ILE A 421 -11.36 -17.35 -7.63
CA ILE A 421 -10.28 -17.41 -8.63
C ILE A 421 -9.05 -16.72 -8.08
N TRP A 422 -7.89 -17.21 -8.47
CA TRP A 422 -6.64 -16.52 -8.23
C TRP A 422 -6.11 -15.98 -9.55
N VAL A 423 -5.76 -14.70 -9.58
CA VAL A 423 -5.31 -13.99 -10.78
C VAL A 423 -4.08 -13.16 -10.45
N GLY A 424 -2.98 -13.42 -11.14
CA GLY A 424 -1.75 -12.64 -10.97
C GLY A 424 -1.02 -12.97 -9.67
N THR A 425 -1.47 -12.40 -8.56
CA THR A 425 -0.92 -12.64 -7.22
C THR A 425 -1.98 -12.71 -6.12
N GLU A 426 -3.26 -12.56 -6.46
CA GLU A 426 -4.32 -12.36 -5.49
C GLU A 426 -5.57 -13.18 -5.81
N THR A 427 -6.31 -13.50 -4.76
CA THR A 427 -7.64 -14.11 -4.85
C THR A 427 -8.74 -13.07 -5.09
N PHE A 428 -9.67 -13.42 -5.99
CA PHE A 428 -10.93 -12.73 -6.22
C PHE A 428 -12.12 -13.67 -5.92
N ASN A 429 -13.14 -13.14 -5.28
CA ASN A 429 -14.40 -13.81 -4.99
C ASN A 429 -15.47 -13.46 -6.03
N LEU A 430 -16.29 -14.42 -6.44
CA LEU A 430 -17.48 -14.17 -7.23
C LEU A 430 -18.53 -13.43 -6.38
N ASP A 431 -18.99 -12.28 -6.85
CA ASP A 431 -20.13 -11.57 -6.28
C ASP A 431 -21.40 -12.39 -6.54
N LYS A 432 -22.19 -12.65 -5.50
CA LYS A 432 -23.42 -13.45 -5.57
C LYS A 432 -24.67 -12.59 -5.56
#